data_AF-A0A853I131-F1
#
_entry.id   AF-A0A853I131-F1
#
_cell.length_a   1.000
_cell.length_b   1.000
_cell.length_c   1.000
_cell.angle_alpha   90.00
_cell.angle_beta   90.00
_cell.angle_gamma   90.00
#
_symmetry.space_group_name_H-M   'P 1'
#
loop_
_entity.id
_entity.type
_entity.pdbx_description
1 polymer ?
#
loop_
_entity_poly.entity_id
_entity_poly.type
_entity_poly.pdbx_seq_one_letter_code
_entity_poly.pdbx_strand_id
1 'polypeptide(L)'
;MLQLGPNLIQFQAAKELSEHCPAAKEIQQELVNINQQTGIKWVFANGFWDQTKNKCSVIYHHSSEPVNEEYQLTVFAKQTENGWQVSHQLKQPN
;
A
#
# COMPACT_ATOMS: atom_id res chain seq x y z
N MET A 1 9.27 -17.31 13.64
CA MET A 1 8.52 -17.03 12.41
C MET A 1 7.13 -16.61 12.83
N LEU A 2 6.74 -15.36 12.60
CA LEU A 2 5.39 -14.88 12.90
C LEU A 2 4.45 -15.50 11.87
N GLN A 3 3.59 -16.42 12.32
CA GLN A 3 2.57 -17.05 11.50
C GLN A 3 1.47 -16.01 11.27
N LEU A 4 1.55 -15.28 10.17
CA LEU A 4 0.44 -14.49 9.66
C LEU A 4 -0.74 -15.46 9.47
N GLY A 5 -1.92 -15.11 9.97
CA GLY A 5 -3.09 -16.00 9.89
C GLY A 5 -3.36 -16.46 8.45
N PRO A 6 -4.09 -17.58 8.24
CA PRO A 6 -4.19 -18.25 6.94
C PRO A 6 -4.75 -17.38 5.78
N ASN A 7 -5.30 -16.21 6.09
CA ASN A 7 -5.96 -15.31 5.16
C ASN A 7 -5.22 -13.97 4.97
N LEU A 8 -4.00 -13.86 5.46
CA LEU A 8 -3.17 -12.66 5.35
C LEU A 8 -1.96 -12.98 4.47
N ILE A 9 -1.95 -12.43 3.25
CA ILE A 9 -0.85 -12.56 2.31
C ILE A 9 0.04 -11.33 2.45
N GLN A 10 1.33 -11.52 2.70
CA GLN A 10 2.31 -10.44 2.71
C GLN A 10 2.97 -10.32 1.33
N PHE A 11 3.22 -9.08 0.90
CA PHE A 11 3.92 -8.72 -0.31
C PHE A 11 5.27 -8.09 0.04
N GLN A 12 6.34 -8.55 -0.59
CA GLN A 12 7.67 -7.98 -0.42
C GLN A 12 8.16 -7.22 -1.66
N ALA A 13 7.49 -7.38 -2.80
CA ALA A 13 7.82 -6.66 -4.03
C ALA A 13 6.58 -6.05 -4.71
N ALA A 14 6.79 -4.95 -5.43
CA ALA A 14 5.72 -4.27 -6.16
C ALA A 14 5.00 -5.16 -7.19
N LYS A 15 5.69 -6.15 -7.77
CA LYS A 15 5.08 -7.12 -8.69
C LYS A 15 4.03 -8.00 -8.01
N GLU A 16 4.23 -8.34 -6.74
CA GLU A 16 3.35 -9.22 -5.96
C GLU A 16 2.01 -8.55 -5.66
N LEU A 17 1.98 -7.20 -5.64
CA LEU A 17 0.72 -6.45 -5.52
C LEU A 17 -0.27 -6.84 -6.62
N SER A 18 0.16 -6.83 -7.88
CA SER A 18 -0.69 -7.19 -9.02
C SER A 18 -1.05 -8.68 -9.06
N GLU A 19 -0.21 -9.53 -8.48
CA GLU A 19 -0.41 -10.99 -8.47
C GLU A 19 -1.43 -11.43 -7.40
N HIS A 20 -1.51 -10.70 -6.28
CA HIS A 20 -2.26 -11.16 -5.11
C HIS A 20 -3.39 -10.24 -4.66
N CYS A 21 -3.26 -8.93 -4.86
CA CYS A 21 -4.24 -7.96 -4.38
C CYS A 21 -5.20 -7.56 -5.51
N PRO A 22 -6.51 -7.85 -5.39
CA PRO A 22 -7.47 -7.51 -6.45
C PRO A 22 -7.62 -6.01 -6.70
N ALA A 23 -7.26 -5.18 -5.70
CA ALA A 23 -7.30 -3.71 -5.76
C ALA A 23 -6.00 -3.07 -6.30
N ALA A 24 -5.11 -3.86 -6.92
CA ALA A 24 -3.79 -3.39 -7.35
C ALA A 24 -3.87 -2.17 -8.26
N LYS A 25 -4.85 -2.14 -9.17
CA LYS A 25 -5.02 -1.04 -10.13
C LYS A 25 -5.40 0.26 -9.42
N GLU A 26 -6.33 0.20 -8.48
CA GLU A 26 -6.80 1.34 -7.72
C GLU A 26 -5.69 1.90 -6.80
N ILE A 27 -4.90 1.01 -6.19
CA ILE A 27 -3.73 1.40 -5.38
C ILE A 27 -2.66 2.08 -6.26
N GLN A 28 -2.36 1.51 -7.43
CA GLN A 28 -1.39 2.09 -8.36
C GLN A 28 -1.84 3.46 -8.87
N GLN A 29 -3.13 3.61 -9.17
CA GLN A 29 -3.69 4.90 -9.59
C GLN A 29 -3.58 5.95 -8.47
N GLU A 30 -3.87 5.55 -7.22
CA GLU A 30 -3.75 6.47 -6.09
C GLU A 30 -2.29 6.90 -5.85
N LEU A 31 -1.34 5.97 -5.96
CA LEU A 31 0.08 6.31 -5.89
C LEU A 31 0.49 7.33 -6.96
N VAL A 32 -0.02 7.20 -8.18
CA VAL A 32 0.22 8.17 -9.26
C VAL A 32 -0.34 9.54 -8.89
N ASN A 33 -1.57 9.60 -8.37
CA ASN A 33 -2.21 10.84 -7.94
C ASN A 33 -1.40 11.53 -6.83
N ILE A 34 -0.95 10.76 -5.82
CA ILE A 34 -0.14 11.28 -4.71
C ILE A 34 1.21 11.80 -5.20
N ASN A 35 1.89 11.06 -6.07
CA ASN A 35 3.16 11.50 -6.68
C ASN A 35 2.99 12.84 -7.42
N GLN A 36 1.88 13.01 -8.15
CA GLN A 36 1.58 14.25 -8.88
C GLN A 36 1.26 15.42 -7.95
N GLN A 37 0.53 15.18 -6.85
CA GLN A 37 0.15 16.22 -5.89
C GLN A 37 1.31 16.69 -5.02
N THR A 38 2.16 15.75 -4.60
CA THR A 38 3.24 16.02 -3.63
C THR A 38 4.58 16.31 -4.30
N GLY A 39 4.77 15.91 -5.56
CA GLY A 39 6.08 15.93 -6.23
C GLY A 39 7.08 14.92 -5.67
N ILE A 40 6.66 14.08 -4.72
CA ILE A 40 7.49 13.08 -4.07
C ILE A 40 7.40 11.77 -4.83
N LYS A 41 8.55 11.14 -5.05
CA LYS A 41 8.59 9.78 -5.60
C LYS A 41 8.61 8.77 -4.47
N TRP A 42 7.54 8.00 -4.37
CA TRP A 42 7.35 6.92 -3.41
C TRP A 42 7.85 5.57 -3.97
N VAL A 43 8.55 4.80 -3.15
CA VAL A 43 9.11 3.48 -3.49
C VAL A 43 8.43 2.41 -2.67
N PHE A 44 8.03 1.30 -3.31
CA PHE A 44 7.36 0.19 -2.64
C PHE A 44 8.26 -0.40 -1.54
N ALA A 45 7.71 -0.55 -0.35
CA ALA A 45 8.41 -1.18 0.78
C ALA A 45 7.85 -2.58 1.05
N ASN A 46 6.54 -2.68 1.31
CA ASN A 46 5.85 -3.94 1.50
C ASN A 46 4.34 -3.76 1.31
N GLY A 47 3.58 -4.85 1.39
CA GLY A 47 2.13 -4.76 1.47
C GLY A 47 1.50 -6.00 2.10
N PHE A 48 0.19 -5.91 2.28
CA PHE A 48 -0.62 -6.92 2.94
C PHE A 48 -1.98 -7.01 2.27
N TRP A 49 -2.45 -8.21 2.00
CA TRP A 49 -3.81 -8.50 1.59
C TRP A 49 -4.50 -9.37 2.63
N ASP A 50 -5.44 -8.75 3.34
CA ASP A 50 -6.32 -9.42 4.29
C ASP A 50 -7.58 -9.85 3.54
N GLN A 51 -7.62 -11.14 3.19
CA GLN A 51 -8.74 -11.77 2.48
C GLN A 51 -10.02 -11.76 3.31
N THR A 52 -9.92 -11.80 4.65
CA THR A 52 -11.12 -11.80 5.52
C THR A 52 -11.80 -10.44 5.55
N LYS A 53 -11.02 -9.37 5.48
CA LYS A 53 -11.53 -7.99 5.56
C LYS A 53 -11.74 -7.37 4.18
N ASN A 54 -11.42 -8.11 3.12
CA ASN A 54 -11.28 -7.60 1.76
C ASN A 54 -10.52 -6.27 1.75
N LYS A 55 -9.37 -6.25 2.43
CA LYS A 55 -8.56 -5.05 2.63
C LYS A 55 -7.13 -5.29 2.17
N CYS A 56 -6.67 -4.45 1.26
CA CYS A 56 -5.29 -4.37 0.81
C CYS A 56 -4.62 -3.15 1.42
N SER A 57 -3.39 -3.28 1.89
CA SER A 57 -2.61 -2.19 2.47
C SER A 57 -1.22 -2.25 1.88
N VAL A 58 -0.71 -1.14 1.34
CA VAL A 58 0.63 -1.07 0.74
C VAL A 58 1.39 0.08 1.37
N ILE A 59 2.62 -0.19 1.75
CA ILE A 59 3.53 0.75 2.38
C ILE A 59 4.59 1.15 1.36
N TYR A 60 4.83 2.45 1.29
CA TYR A 60 5.86 3.07 0.48
C TYR A 60 6.75 3.97 1.33
N HIS A 61 8.03 4.07 0.95
CA HIS A 61 9.00 4.98 1.55
C HIS A 61 9.39 6.08 0.56
N HIS A 62 9.91 7.19 1.09
CA HIS A 62 10.47 8.24 0.26
C HIS A 62 11.65 7.71 -0.56
N SER A 63 11.71 7.98 -1.87
CA SER A 63 12.79 7.47 -2.73
C SER A 63 14.19 7.94 -2.36
N SER A 64 14.33 9.17 -1.84
CA SER A 64 15.63 9.68 -1.37
C SER A 64 15.98 9.22 0.05
N GLU A 65 15.02 8.68 0.80
CA GLU A 65 15.21 8.22 2.18
C GLU A 65 14.49 6.88 2.41
N PRO A 66 14.89 5.82 1.68
CA PRO A 66 14.13 4.56 1.64
C PRO A 66 14.15 3.76 2.95
N VAL A 67 14.95 4.16 3.93
CA VAL A 67 15.02 3.58 5.28
C VAL A 67 14.37 4.47 6.34
N ASN A 68 13.84 5.64 5.95
CA ASN A 68 13.23 6.57 6.87
C ASN A 68 11.77 6.17 7.14
N GLU A 69 11.56 5.39 8.20
CA GLU A 69 10.23 5.01 8.68
C GLU A 69 9.42 6.21 9.21
N GLU A 70 10.01 7.39 9.34
CA GLU A 70 9.31 8.63 9.70
C GLU A 70 8.62 9.26 8.49
N TYR A 71 9.07 8.94 7.27
CA TYR A 71 8.48 9.42 6.02
C TYR A 71 7.89 8.26 5.21
N GLN A 72 6.69 7.84 5.62
CA GLN A 72 6.01 6.67 5.09
C GLN A 72 4.65 7.03 4.51
N LEU A 73 4.35 6.52 3.32
CA LEU A 73 3.02 6.54 2.75
C LEU A 73 2.39 5.16 2.88
N THR A 74 1.19 5.09 3.44
CA THR A 74 0.39 3.86 3.43
C THR A 74 -0.86 4.08 2.60
N VAL A 75 -1.05 3.27 1.57
CA VAL A 75 -2.26 3.26 0.75
C VAL A 75 -3.11 2.05 1.14
N PHE A 76 -4.38 2.28 1.41
CA PHE A 76 -5.35 1.27 1.78
C PHE A 76 -6.41 1.16 0.69
N ALA A 77 -6.76 -0.06 0.29
CA ALA A 77 -7.94 -0.32 -0.52
C ALA A 77 -8.85 -1.30 0.22
N LYS A 78 -10.14 -0.97 0.34
CA LYS A 78 -11.13 -1.82 0.99
C LYS A 78 -12.33 -2.02 0.06
N GLN A 79 -12.77 -3.26 -0.11
CA GLN A 79 -13.95 -3.56 -0.90
C GLN A 79 -15.20 -3.11 -0.12
N THR A 80 -16.08 -2.39 -0.80
CA THR A 80 -17.42 -2.03 -0.34
C THR A 80 -18.46 -2.52 -1.32
N GLU A 81 -19.75 -2.33 -1.01
CA GLU A 81 -20.86 -2.65 -1.92
C GLU A 81 -20.76 -1.90 -3.26
N ASN A 82 -20.12 -0.72 -3.26
CA ASN A 82 -19.95 0.14 -4.44
C ASN A 82 -18.61 -0.04 -5.15
N GLY A 83 -17.80 -1.04 -4.77
CA GLY A 83 -16.47 -1.29 -5.31
C GLY A 83 -15.34 -0.97 -4.34
N TRP A 84 -14.11 -0.92 -4.86
CA TRP A 84 -12.90 -0.60 -4.11
C TRP A 84 -12.88 0.87 -3.68
N GLN A 85 -12.81 1.11 -2.38
CA GLN A 85 -12.53 2.43 -1.83
C GLN A 85 -11.05 2.51 -1.46
N VAL A 86 -10.35 3.49 -2.02
CA VAL A 86 -8.94 3.76 -1.71
C VAL A 86 -8.83 4.97 -0.81
N SER A 87 -7.96 4.87 0.20
CA SER A 87 -7.54 5.97 1.04
C SER A 87 -6.04 5.88 1.30
N HIS A 88 -5.43 6.96 1.78
CA HIS A 88 -4.02 6.97 2.11
C HIS A 88 -3.74 7.71 3.42
N GLN A 89 -2.62 7.37 4.03
CA GLN A 89 -2.10 8.02 5.22
C GLN A 89 -0.61 8.32 5.01
N LEU A 90 -0.25 9.59 5.18
CA LEU A 90 1.13 10.04 5.21
C LEU A 90 1.59 10.16 6.66
N LYS A 91 2.68 9.47 7.01
CA LYS A 91 3.44 9.71 8.23
C LYS A 91 4.53 10.71 7.87
N GLN A 92 4.57 11.82 8.61
CA GLN A 92 5.60 12.85 8.50
C GLN A 92 6.43 12.86 9.80
N PRO A 93 7.72 13.23 9.75
CA PRO A 93 8.52 13.50 10.93
C PRO A 93 7.88 14.65 11.73
N ASN A 94 7.92 14.54 13.05
CA ASN A 94 7.45 15.57 13.99
C ASN A 94 8.42 16.75 14.05
#